data_AF-A0A7S2PK27-F1
#
_entry.id   AF-A0A7S2PK27-F1
#
_cell.length_a   1.000
_cell.length_b   1.000
_cell.length_c   1.000
_cell.angle_alpha   90.00
_cell.angle_beta   90.00
_cell.angle_gamma   90.00
#
_symmetry.space_group_name_H-M   'P 1'
#
loop_
_entity.id
_entity.type
_entity.pdbx_description
1 polymer ?
#
loop_
_entity_poly.entity_id
_entity_poly.type
_entity_poly.pdbx_seq_one_letter_code
_entity_poly.pdbx_strand_id
1 'polypeptide(L)'
;GIFFSSFQEETFQVGFILMGIFIFSTLQQKHNSVCKTVIVAYFAYALALNMLANLTFSELHISILKRMWQQSTVLGMAFVGSGFSIICVWLDNKHSRSVKSILPYLTILLFLVRVRSVYNQMDQSETWLFGHYATDLLDSLPFNSLLLVNDDMNCNLIHYLKRCEDYRPDVNFVRLPLITYEWWKPMQLHHFDDLVFPADVHHPYKLNGFAMKDFLKANVPRSKDGRQVFVAGEWKSGDETQDIFQRIPVGLSDHVLWPKSTVNLVDFSKSVKINFEKLQQTFSNSFLVGSSAGNWELVVQEKYVHYLVMASHFIAEKVFTEDLSSSDQVDILDVAVLLYEKMMILTTDMTEKDIFYLHRAVWRNAGLCAGVAGNLMRNLGQEKESVQMAKKMFSFWVRFLKHCIADGDAYETQCTEIAQFVKLRVNPYSNQSFESYHDWEFADIETSAILNRPT
;
A
#
# COMPACT_ATOMS: atom_id res chain seq x y z
N GLY A 1 26.82 4.54 7.96
CA GLY A 1 26.85 3.07 7.83
C GLY A 1 26.24 2.65 6.51
N ILE A 2 24.91 2.70 6.41
CA ILE A 2 24.12 2.20 5.27
C ILE A 2 24.50 2.84 3.93
N PHE A 3 24.75 4.15 3.89
CA PHE A 3 25.23 4.83 2.68
C PHE A 3 26.53 4.21 2.15
N PHE A 4 27.50 3.98 3.06
CA PHE A 4 28.81 3.46 2.68
C PHE A 4 28.74 1.99 2.25
N SER A 5 27.89 1.17 2.87
CA SER A 5 27.69 -0.21 2.42
C SER A 5 27.05 -0.27 1.04
N SER A 6 26.02 0.56 0.77
CA SER A 6 25.40 0.66 -0.56
C SER A 6 26.42 1.08 -1.62
N PHE A 7 27.22 2.12 -1.33
CA PHE A 7 28.28 2.57 -2.24
C PHE A 7 29.35 1.49 -2.48
N GLN A 8 29.69 0.70 -1.46
CA GLN A 8 30.63 -0.40 -1.58
C GLN A 8 30.11 -1.50 -2.52
N GLU A 9 28.84 -1.89 -2.35
CA GLU A 9 28.18 -2.89 -3.18
C GLU A 9 28.08 -2.43 -4.64
N GLU A 10 27.71 -1.16 -4.86
CA GLU A 10 27.60 -0.56 -6.19
C GLU A 10 28.94 -0.48 -6.93
N THR A 11 30.06 -0.44 -6.19
CA THR A 11 31.43 -0.28 -6.73
C THR A 11 32.28 -1.55 -6.63
N PHE A 12 31.67 -2.72 -6.45
CA PHE A 12 32.37 -4.01 -6.29
C PHE A 12 33.47 -3.99 -5.23
N GLN A 13 33.26 -3.24 -4.15
CA GLN A 13 34.19 -3.04 -3.03
C GLN A 13 35.47 -2.26 -3.34
N VAL A 14 35.77 -1.95 -4.61
CA VAL A 14 36.99 -1.23 -5.03
C VAL A 14 36.80 0.29 -5.03
N GLY A 15 35.55 0.78 -5.02
CA GLY A 15 35.24 2.21 -5.14
C GLY A 15 35.91 3.07 -4.07
N PHE A 16 35.92 2.66 -2.80
CA PHE A 16 36.58 3.44 -1.75
C PHE A 16 38.08 3.58 -1.95
N ILE A 17 38.74 2.55 -2.48
CA ILE A 17 40.18 2.58 -2.77
C ILE A 17 40.46 3.61 -3.87
N LEU A 18 39.71 3.54 -4.96
CA LEU A 18 39.86 4.46 -6.10
C LEU A 18 39.53 5.90 -5.71
N MET A 19 38.43 6.11 -5.00
CA MET A 19 38.06 7.41 -4.45
C MET A 19 39.15 7.95 -3.52
N GLY A 20 39.72 7.10 -2.65
CA GLY A 20 40.83 7.45 -1.76
C GLY A 20 42.08 7.90 -2.52
N ILE A 21 42.43 7.22 -3.61
CA ILE A 21 43.56 7.60 -4.50
C ILE A 21 43.34 8.98 -5.09
N PHE A 22 42.13 9.26 -5.59
CA PHE A 22 41.78 10.58 -6.12
C PHE A 22 41.86 11.68 -5.05
N ILE A 23 41.26 11.45 -3.89
CA ILE A 23 41.26 12.41 -2.77
C ILE A 23 42.70 12.69 -2.33
N PHE A 24 43.50 11.65 -2.11
CA PHE A 24 44.89 11.79 -1.68
C PHE A 24 45.73 12.56 -2.70
N SER A 25 45.63 12.19 -3.99
CA SER A 25 46.33 12.90 -5.06
C SER A 25 45.93 14.38 -5.13
N THR A 26 44.64 14.67 -4.99
CA THR A 26 44.11 16.05 -5.00
C THR A 26 44.58 16.86 -3.80
N LEU A 27 44.66 16.25 -2.61
CA LEU A 27 45.14 16.92 -1.40
C LEU A 27 46.64 17.26 -1.48
N GLN A 28 47.44 16.43 -2.16
CA GLN A 28 48.86 16.69 -2.39
C GLN A 28 49.13 17.85 -3.38
N GLN A 29 48.19 18.14 -4.29
CA GLN A 29 48.36 19.23 -5.25
C GLN A 29 48.15 20.60 -4.57
N LYS A 30 49.14 21.51 -4.66
CA LYS A 30 49.03 22.85 -4.05
C LYS A 30 47.95 23.73 -4.68
N HIS A 31 47.75 23.65 -5.99
CA HIS A 31 46.94 24.63 -6.75
C HIS A 31 45.53 24.17 -7.16
N ASN A 32 45.06 23.02 -6.67
CA ASN A 32 43.75 22.48 -7.07
C ASN A 32 42.63 22.85 -6.08
N SER A 33 42.34 24.15 -5.95
CA SER A 33 41.33 24.68 -5.01
C SER A 33 39.92 24.21 -5.34
N VAL A 34 39.59 24.04 -6.62
CA VAL A 34 38.27 23.58 -7.08
C VAL A 34 38.00 22.15 -6.63
N CYS A 35 38.87 21.18 -6.93
CA CYS A 35 38.64 19.80 -6.52
C CYS A 35 38.62 19.64 -4.99
N LYS A 36 39.45 20.40 -4.27
CA LYS A 36 39.41 20.42 -2.79
C LYS A 36 38.06 20.92 -2.27
N THR A 37 37.51 21.98 -2.87
CA THR A 37 36.20 22.52 -2.52
C THR A 37 35.09 21.49 -2.78
N VAL A 38 35.14 20.80 -3.93
CA VAL A 38 34.17 19.74 -4.27
C VAL A 38 34.24 18.56 -3.30
N ILE A 39 35.44 18.15 -2.89
CA ILE A 39 35.62 17.10 -1.87
C ILE A 39 35.01 17.54 -0.52
N VAL A 40 35.28 18.77 -0.09
CA VAL A 40 34.70 19.30 1.16
C VAL A 40 33.17 19.37 1.06
N ALA A 41 32.63 19.87 -0.06
CA ALA A 41 31.19 19.94 -0.29
C ALA A 41 30.53 18.55 -0.29
N TYR A 42 31.17 17.54 -0.88
CA TYR A 42 30.71 16.15 -0.85
C TYR A 42 30.52 15.62 0.57
N PHE A 43 31.55 15.75 1.41
CA PHE A 43 31.48 15.27 2.79
C PHE A 43 30.51 16.10 3.63
N ALA A 44 30.48 17.42 3.43
CA ALA A 44 29.54 18.31 4.12
C ALA A 44 28.09 17.95 3.76
N TYR A 45 27.78 17.74 2.48
CA TYR A 45 26.46 17.32 2.01
C TYR A 45 26.08 15.95 2.57
N ALA A 46 26.96 14.95 2.42
CA ALA A 46 26.69 13.60 2.92
C ALA A 46 26.48 13.61 4.45
N LEU A 47 27.28 14.36 5.21
CA LEU A 47 27.12 14.48 6.66
C LEU A 47 25.82 15.20 7.03
N ALA A 48 25.57 16.38 6.47
CA ALA A 48 24.41 17.19 6.79
C ALA A 48 23.11 16.44 6.46
N LEU A 49 23.05 15.76 5.31
CA LEU A 49 21.88 15.00 4.91
C LEU A 49 21.61 13.83 5.87
N ASN A 50 22.64 13.11 6.30
CA ASN A 50 22.49 12.02 7.27
C ASN A 50 22.19 12.54 8.69
N MET A 51 22.66 13.75 9.05
CA MET A 51 22.34 14.39 10.34
C MET A 51 20.90 14.92 10.39
N LEU A 52 20.38 15.41 9.26
CA LEU A 52 19.02 15.92 9.14
C LEU A 52 17.99 14.81 8.85
N ALA A 53 18.43 13.59 8.57
CA ALA A 53 17.56 12.45 8.34
C ALA A 53 16.85 12.04 9.64
N ASN A 54 15.72 12.70 9.94
CA ASN A 54 14.82 12.39 11.04
C ASN A 54 13.70 11.43 10.58
N LEU A 55 14.08 10.32 9.94
CA LEU A 55 13.16 9.30 9.46
C LEU A 55 13.27 8.05 10.33
N THR A 56 12.15 7.36 10.53
CA THR A 56 12.15 6.03 11.14
C THR A 56 12.89 5.03 10.24
N PHE A 57 13.64 4.09 10.82
CA PHE A 57 14.45 3.13 10.05
C PHE A 57 13.67 1.91 9.55
N SER A 58 12.46 2.10 8.99
CA SER A 58 11.80 1.01 8.27
C SER A 58 12.42 0.82 6.88
N GLU A 59 12.22 -0.35 6.27
CA GLU A 59 12.80 -0.67 4.95
C GLU A 59 12.37 0.34 3.86
N LEU A 60 11.09 0.72 3.85
CA LEU A 60 10.56 1.74 2.93
C LEU A 60 11.24 3.09 3.11
N HIS A 61 11.42 3.56 4.35
CA HIS A 61 12.08 4.84 4.62
C HIS A 61 13.56 4.82 4.21
N ILE A 62 14.24 3.68 4.37
CA ILE A 62 15.61 3.50 3.87
C ILE A 62 15.63 3.57 2.34
N SER A 63 14.66 2.96 1.65
CA SER A 63 14.51 3.06 0.20
C SER A 63 14.31 4.51 -0.27
N ILE A 64 13.49 5.28 0.44
CA ILE A 64 13.31 6.73 0.20
C ILE A 64 14.64 7.48 0.42
N LEU A 65 15.34 7.21 1.51
CA LEU A 65 16.62 7.86 1.83
C LEU A 65 17.70 7.56 0.78
N LYS A 66 17.74 6.34 0.23
CA LYS A 66 18.64 5.97 -0.88
C LYS A 66 18.48 6.86 -2.10
N ARG A 67 17.26 7.34 -2.40
CA ARG A 67 17.03 8.29 -3.52
C ARG A 67 17.74 9.62 -3.28
N MET A 68 17.79 10.09 -2.03
CA MET A 68 18.47 11.32 -1.67
C MET A 68 20.00 11.22 -1.75
N TRP A 69 20.53 9.99 -1.73
CA TRP A 69 21.95 9.72 -1.91
C TRP A 69 22.40 9.76 -3.37
N GLN A 70 21.50 9.76 -4.35
CA GLN A 70 21.86 9.72 -5.78
C GLN A 70 22.85 10.82 -6.17
N GLN A 71 22.67 12.05 -5.68
CA GLN A 71 23.60 13.15 -5.95
C GLN A 71 25.01 12.87 -5.40
N SER A 72 25.11 12.38 -4.16
CA SER A 72 26.38 11.93 -3.57
C SER A 72 26.97 10.76 -4.34
N THR A 73 26.16 9.78 -4.72
CA THR A 73 26.61 8.60 -5.46
C THR A 73 27.19 9.00 -6.80
N VAL A 74 26.54 9.89 -7.56
CA VAL A 74 27.06 10.41 -8.85
C VAL A 74 28.44 11.06 -8.66
N LEU A 75 28.58 11.92 -7.64
CA LEU A 75 29.85 12.58 -7.36
C LEU A 75 30.93 11.58 -6.90
N GLY A 76 30.56 10.61 -6.07
CA GLY A 76 31.44 9.53 -5.63
C GLY A 76 31.93 8.68 -6.80
N MET A 77 31.05 8.34 -7.75
CA MET A 77 31.42 7.63 -8.98
C MET A 77 32.38 8.45 -9.85
N ALA A 78 32.22 9.78 -9.90
CA ALA A 78 33.18 10.65 -10.58
C ALA A 78 34.56 10.64 -9.91
N PHE A 79 34.62 10.59 -8.57
CA PHE A 79 35.88 10.43 -7.84
C PHE A 79 36.52 9.05 -8.10
N VAL A 80 35.71 7.99 -8.13
CA VAL A 80 36.16 6.63 -8.48
C VAL A 80 36.78 6.60 -9.88
N GLY A 81 36.10 7.17 -10.87
CA GLY A 81 36.61 7.25 -12.25
C GLY A 81 37.90 8.07 -12.35
N SER A 82 38.00 9.17 -11.60
CA SER A 82 39.20 10.00 -11.54
C SER A 82 40.38 9.26 -10.88
N GLY A 83 40.11 8.51 -9.80
CA GLY A 83 41.10 7.66 -9.14
C GLY A 83 41.59 6.54 -10.04
N PHE A 84 40.67 5.90 -10.79
CA PHE A 84 41.01 4.91 -11.80
C PHE A 84 41.89 5.51 -12.91
N SER A 85 41.58 6.71 -13.39
CA SER A 85 42.40 7.41 -14.39
C SER A 85 43.84 7.64 -13.90
N ILE A 86 44.04 8.02 -12.64
CA ILE A 86 45.38 8.15 -12.04
C ILE A 86 46.14 6.82 -12.06
N ILE A 87 45.47 5.70 -11.73
CA ILE A 87 46.07 4.36 -11.83
C ILE A 87 46.41 4.03 -13.29
N CYS A 88 45.52 4.32 -14.23
CA CYS A 88 45.77 4.10 -15.66
C CYS A 88 47.03 4.86 -16.13
N VAL A 89 47.17 6.13 -15.77
CA VAL A 89 48.37 6.93 -16.12
C VAL A 89 49.62 6.35 -15.46
N TRP A 90 49.54 5.91 -14.21
CA TRP A 90 50.66 5.27 -13.52
C TRP A 90 51.08 3.95 -14.18
N LEU A 91 50.11 3.11 -14.56
CA LEU A 91 50.33 1.86 -15.30
C LEU A 91 50.89 2.13 -16.70
N ASP A 92 50.40 3.17 -17.37
CA ASP A 92 50.85 3.58 -18.70
C ASP A 92 52.34 3.95 -18.71
N ASN A 93 52.82 4.59 -17.64
CA ASN A 93 54.23 4.96 -17.50
C ASN A 93 55.15 3.77 -17.13
N LYS A 94 54.61 2.65 -16.65
CA LYS A 94 55.40 1.58 -16.01
C LYS A 94 55.30 0.21 -16.70
N HIS A 95 54.33 -0.04 -17.57
CA HIS A 95 54.07 -1.37 -18.15
C HIS A 95 54.09 -1.42 -19.69
N SER A 96 54.17 -2.65 -20.22
CA SER A 96 54.34 -2.92 -21.66
C SER A 96 53.12 -2.52 -22.49
N ARG A 97 53.34 -2.35 -23.80
CA ARG A 97 52.31 -1.96 -24.80
C ARG A 97 51.06 -2.85 -24.78
N SER A 98 51.20 -4.11 -24.37
CA SER A 98 50.10 -5.09 -24.29
C SER A 98 49.11 -4.78 -23.15
N VAL A 99 49.60 -4.32 -21.99
CA VAL A 99 48.73 -3.97 -20.85
C VAL A 99 47.85 -2.77 -21.18
N LYS A 100 48.42 -1.79 -21.90
CA LYS A 100 47.74 -0.57 -22.35
C LYS A 100 46.56 -0.87 -23.29
N SER A 101 46.73 -1.84 -24.18
CA SER A 101 45.67 -2.23 -25.11
C SER A 101 44.54 -3.00 -24.43
N ILE A 102 44.80 -3.77 -23.37
CA ILE A 102 43.80 -4.67 -22.74
C ILE A 102 42.87 -3.92 -21.76
N LEU A 103 43.41 -2.92 -21.05
CA LEU A 103 42.69 -2.22 -19.98
C LEU A 103 41.33 -1.58 -20.39
N PRO A 104 41.19 -0.91 -21.55
CA PRO A 104 39.89 -0.38 -21.97
C PRO A 104 38.86 -1.50 -22.24
N TYR A 105 39.27 -2.60 -22.88
CA TYR A 105 38.39 -3.74 -23.13
C TYR A 105 37.94 -4.40 -21.84
N LEU A 106 38.84 -4.54 -20.85
CA LEU A 106 38.48 -5.06 -19.53
C LEU A 106 37.47 -4.15 -18.83
N THR A 107 37.64 -2.84 -18.93
CA THR A 107 36.71 -1.86 -18.33
C THR A 107 35.33 -1.93 -18.98
N ILE A 108 35.27 -2.00 -20.32
CA ILE A 108 34.03 -2.19 -21.07
C ILE A 108 33.37 -3.52 -20.70
N LEU A 109 34.14 -4.61 -20.60
CA LEU A 109 33.63 -5.92 -20.20
C LEU A 109 33.01 -5.87 -18.79
N LEU A 110 33.68 -5.27 -17.81
CA LEU A 110 33.16 -5.11 -16.45
C LEU A 110 31.88 -4.26 -16.42
N PHE A 111 31.82 -3.20 -17.23
CA PHE A 111 30.61 -2.39 -17.39
C PHE A 111 29.45 -3.22 -17.96
N LEU A 112 29.69 -3.98 -19.04
CA LEU A 112 28.66 -4.82 -19.66
C LEU A 112 28.17 -5.92 -18.71
N VAL A 113 29.09 -6.56 -17.97
CA VAL A 113 28.74 -7.53 -16.93
C VAL A 113 27.86 -6.88 -15.86
N ARG A 114 28.20 -5.66 -15.41
CA ARG A 114 27.40 -4.95 -14.41
C ARG A 114 26.02 -4.59 -14.94
N VAL A 115 25.94 -3.99 -16.13
CA VAL A 115 24.66 -3.68 -16.79
C VAL A 115 23.82 -4.93 -16.91
N ARG A 116 24.38 -6.03 -17.43
CA ARG A 116 23.64 -7.30 -17.59
C ARG A 116 23.14 -7.89 -16.27
N SER A 117 23.94 -7.77 -15.21
CA SER A 117 23.60 -8.31 -13.87
C SER A 117 22.49 -7.53 -13.18
N VAL A 118 22.36 -6.23 -13.46
CA VAL A 118 21.41 -5.34 -12.79
C VAL A 118 20.22 -4.97 -13.70
N TYR A 119 20.31 -5.19 -15.01
CA TYR A 119 19.29 -4.80 -15.99
C TYR A 119 17.90 -5.26 -15.58
N ASN A 120 17.71 -6.55 -15.27
CA ASN A 120 16.41 -7.09 -14.89
C ASN A 120 15.82 -6.45 -13.62
N GLN A 121 16.66 -5.93 -12.71
CA GLN A 121 16.20 -5.24 -11.50
C GLN A 121 15.84 -3.77 -11.78
N MET A 122 16.50 -3.14 -12.76
CA MET A 122 16.25 -1.77 -13.18
C MET A 122 15.19 -1.63 -14.27
N ASP A 123 14.85 -2.72 -14.95
CA ASP A 123 13.80 -2.73 -15.95
C ASP A 123 12.44 -2.54 -15.26
N GLN A 124 11.84 -1.39 -15.51
CA GLN A 124 10.54 -0.98 -15.00
C GLN A 124 9.57 -0.70 -16.18
N SER A 125 9.88 -1.22 -17.37
CA SER A 125 9.10 -0.98 -18.59
C SER A 125 7.65 -1.50 -18.52
N GLU A 126 7.44 -2.55 -17.72
CA GLU A 126 6.12 -3.17 -17.50
C GLU A 126 5.48 -2.74 -16.17
N THR A 127 6.07 -1.78 -15.44
CA THR A 127 5.58 -1.34 -14.13
C THR A 127 4.42 -0.36 -14.28
N TRP A 128 3.26 -0.89 -14.68
CA TRP A 128 2.01 -0.13 -14.85
C TRP A 128 1.15 -0.05 -13.60
N LEU A 129 1.57 -0.72 -12.52
CA LEU A 129 0.82 -0.86 -11.28
C LEU A 129 0.29 0.47 -10.73
N PHE A 130 1.14 1.49 -10.67
CA PHE A 130 0.75 2.79 -10.11
C PHE A 130 -0.23 3.55 -11.01
N GLY A 131 -0.06 3.43 -12.34
CA GLY A 131 -0.99 4.01 -13.29
C GLY A 131 -2.37 3.36 -13.15
N HIS A 132 -2.39 2.03 -13.14
CA HIS A 132 -3.57 1.21 -12.88
C HIS A 132 -4.27 1.53 -11.56
N TYR A 133 -3.52 1.63 -10.46
CA TYR A 133 -4.06 2.04 -9.17
C TYR A 133 -4.74 3.41 -9.22
N ALA A 134 -4.11 4.38 -9.89
CA ALA A 134 -4.62 5.73 -9.98
C ALA A 134 -5.85 5.84 -10.90
N THR A 135 -5.87 5.09 -12.01
CA THR A 135 -7.06 4.99 -12.88
C THR A 135 -8.20 4.29 -12.16
N ASP A 136 -7.94 3.18 -11.47
CA ASP A 136 -8.94 2.44 -10.69
C ASP A 136 -9.55 3.31 -9.57
N LEU A 137 -8.71 4.10 -8.87
CA LEU A 137 -9.15 5.06 -7.87
C LEU A 137 -10.13 6.06 -8.49
N LEU A 138 -9.78 6.69 -9.61
CA LEU A 138 -10.62 7.71 -10.25
C LEU A 138 -11.87 7.11 -10.90
N ASP A 139 -11.78 5.97 -11.57
CA ASP A 139 -12.91 5.31 -12.26
C ASP A 139 -13.99 4.79 -11.31
N SER A 140 -13.64 4.60 -10.03
CA SER A 140 -14.63 4.31 -8.99
C SER A 140 -15.48 5.53 -8.61
N LEU A 141 -15.06 6.74 -8.99
CA LEU A 141 -15.72 7.99 -8.62
C LEU A 141 -16.79 8.40 -9.63
N PRO A 142 -17.98 8.85 -9.17
CA PRO A 142 -18.99 9.46 -10.02
C PRO A 142 -18.46 10.70 -10.76
N PHE A 143 -19.19 11.06 -11.82
CA PHE A 143 -18.93 12.27 -12.59
C PHE A 143 -19.00 13.52 -11.70
N ASN A 144 -18.09 14.48 -11.92
CA ASN A 144 -18.05 15.77 -11.21
C ASN A 144 -17.94 15.62 -9.67
N SER A 145 -17.10 14.71 -9.21
CA SER A 145 -16.83 14.47 -7.79
C SER A 145 -15.67 15.32 -7.24
N LEU A 146 -15.63 15.48 -5.92
CA LEU A 146 -14.49 16.04 -5.18
C LEU A 146 -13.74 14.91 -4.47
N LEU A 147 -12.47 14.71 -4.82
CA LEU A 147 -11.57 13.77 -4.17
C LEU A 147 -10.62 14.49 -3.22
N LEU A 148 -10.74 14.24 -1.93
CA LEU A 148 -9.78 14.67 -0.92
C LEU A 148 -8.69 13.61 -0.82
N VAL A 149 -7.44 14.01 -1.06
CA VAL A 149 -6.33 13.08 -1.13
C VAL A 149 -5.38 13.34 0.01
N ASN A 150 -5.13 12.30 0.80
CA ASN A 150 -4.01 12.27 1.73
C ASN A 150 -2.94 11.31 1.22
N ASP A 151 -1.73 11.43 1.78
CA ASP A 151 -0.50 10.72 1.41
C ASP A 151 0.15 11.14 0.08
N ASP A 152 1.47 10.96 0.02
CA ASP A 152 2.31 11.41 -1.11
C ASP A 152 2.05 10.60 -2.38
N MET A 153 1.74 9.31 -2.26
CA MET A 153 1.53 8.43 -3.40
C MET A 153 0.26 8.84 -4.15
N ASN A 154 -0.87 8.91 -3.47
CA ASN A 154 -2.13 9.31 -4.08
C ASN A 154 -2.03 10.73 -4.63
N CYS A 155 -1.42 11.66 -3.88
CA CYS A 155 -1.28 13.05 -4.31
C CYS A 155 -0.53 13.15 -5.65
N ASN A 156 0.60 12.46 -5.79
CA ASN A 156 1.44 12.57 -6.98
C ASN A 156 0.86 11.82 -8.18
N LEU A 157 0.28 10.63 -7.97
CA LEU A 157 -0.33 9.86 -9.06
C LEU A 157 -1.53 10.57 -9.66
N ILE A 158 -2.44 11.07 -8.83
CA ILE A 158 -3.61 11.81 -9.30
C ILE A 158 -3.21 13.14 -9.95
N HIS A 159 -2.19 13.81 -9.41
CA HIS A 159 -1.69 15.04 -10.02
C HIS A 159 -1.09 14.79 -11.41
N TYR A 160 -0.34 13.70 -11.58
CA TYR A 160 0.21 13.30 -12.89
C TYR A 160 -0.92 13.00 -13.89
N LEU A 161 -1.87 12.12 -13.53
CA LEU A 161 -2.98 11.76 -14.42
C LEU A 161 -3.80 12.98 -14.85
N LYS A 162 -4.11 13.89 -13.93
CA LYS A 162 -4.89 15.07 -14.26
C LYS A 162 -4.09 16.10 -15.07
N ARG A 163 -2.82 16.34 -14.74
CA ARG A 163 -2.04 17.44 -15.35
C ARG A 163 -1.36 17.05 -16.65
N CYS A 164 -0.90 15.80 -16.75
CA CYS A 164 -0.11 15.30 -17.86
C CYS A 164 -0.97 14.50 -18.85
N GLU A 165 -1.90 13.67 -18.37
CA GLU A 165 -2.69 12.74 -19.20
C GLU A 165 -4.11 13.24 -19.48
N ASP A 166 -4.53 14.37 -18.88
CA ASP A 166 -5.91 14.89 -18.95
C ASP A 166 -6.98 13.83 -18.61
N TYR A 167 -6.64 12.93 -17.68
CA TYR A 167 -7.50 11.82 -17.29
C TYR A 167 -8.47 12.26 -16.19
N ARG A 168 -9.78 12.03 -16.41
CA ARG A 168 -10.88 12.44 -15.53
C ARG A 168 -10.81 13.93 -15.10
N PRO A 169 -10.81 14.87 -16.06
CA PRO A 169 -10.74 16.31 -15.75
C PRO A 169 -11.95 16.81 -14.96
N ASP A 170 -13.06 16.06 -15.00
CA ASP A 170 -14.29 16.32 -14.24
C ASP A 170 -14.12 16.15 -12.73
N VAL A 171 -13.13 15.39 -12.25
CA VAL A 171 -12.90 15.16 -10.83
C VAL A 171 -12.01 16.26 -10.26
N ASN A 172 -12.52 17.03 -9.30
CA ASN A 172 -11.70 17.97 -8.54
C ASN A 172 -10.95 17.22 -7.45
N PHE A 173 -9.66 17.48 -7.28
CA PHE A 173 -8.88 16.83 -6.24
C PHE A 173 -8.13 17.84 -5.37
N VAL A 174 -8.20 17.68 -4.05
CA VAL A 174 -7.55 18.57 -3.09
C VAL A 174 -6.56 17.77 -2.25
N ARG A 175 -5.31 18.22 -2.23
CA ARG A 175 -4.22 17.60 -1.44
C ARG A 175 -4.32 18.08 0.00
N LEU A 176 -4.83 17.22 0.88
CA LEU A 176 -5.00 17.52 2.30
C LEU A 176 -3.71 17.97 3.00
N PRO A 177 -2.51 17.42 2.69
CA PRO A 177 -1.28 17.91 3.29
C PRO A 177 -0.94 19.35 2.91
N LEU A 178 -1.37 19.83 1.74
CA LEU A 178 -0.95 21.13 1.21
C LEU A 178 -1.86 22.28 1.63
N ILE A 179 -3.17 22.04 1.81
CA ILE A 179 -4.13 23.07 2.25
C ILE A 179 -3.83 23.63 3.66
N THR A 180 -2.88 23.02 4.39
CA THR A 180 -2.41 23.52 5.69
C THR A 180 -1.30 24.56 5.60
N TYR A 181 -0.81 24.87 4.41
CA TYR A 181 0.21 25.91 4.23
C TYR A 181 -0.42 27.22 3.75
N GLU A 182 0.05 28.35 4.31
CA GLU A 182 -0.44 29.70 3.96
C GLU A 182 -0.25 30.05 2.48
N TRP A 183 0.79 29.52 1.84
CA TRP A 183 1.06 29.77 0.43
C TRP A 183 0.11 29.01 -0.50
N TRP A 184 -0.58 27.97 -0.03
CA TRP A 184 -1.35 27.08 -0.91
C TRP A 184 -2.51 27.82 -1.57
N LYS A 185 -3.36 28.47 -0.77
CA LYS A 185 -4.54 29.18 -1.27
C LYS A 185 -4.19 30.26 -2.30
N PRO A 186 -3.27 31.22 -2.04
CA PRO A 186 -2.94 32.24 -3.04
C PRO A 186 -2.31 31.66 -4.32
N MET A 187 -1.66 30.49 -4.25
CA MET A 187 -1.02 29.88 -5.43
C MET A 187 -1.91 28.90 -6.19
N GLN A 188 -2.91 28.28 -5.56
CA GLN A 188 -3.62 27.13 -6.12
C GLN A 188 -5.15 27.30 -6.18
N LEU A 189 -5.73 28.27 -5.47
CA LEU A 189 -7.19 28.42 -5.37
C LEU A 189 -7.88 28.62 -6.73
N HIS A 190 -7.20 29.27 -7.68
CA HIS A 190 -7.72 29.51 -9.04
C HIS A 190 -7.93 28.22 -9.87
N HIS A 191 -7.56 27.05 -9.34
CA HIS A 191 -7.89 25.75 -9.91
C HIS A 191 -9.17 25.14 -9.30
N PHE A 192 -9.83 25.83 -8.36
CA PHE A 192 -10.93 25.33 -7.53
C PHE A 192 -12.04 26.39 -7.38
N ASP A 193 -12.41 27.04 -8.47
CA ASP A 193 -13.36 28.18 -8.47
C ASP A 193 -14.77 27.82 -7.96
N ASP A 194 -15.07 26.53 -7.92
CA ASP A 194 -16.34 25.95 -7.53
C ASP A 194 -16.32 25.30 -6.13
N LEU A 195 -15.21 25.42 -5.40
CA LEU A 195 -15.08 24.94 -4.02
C LEU A 195 -15.07 26.11 -3.03
N VAL A 196 -15.75 25.92 -1.91
CA VAL A 196 -15.85 26.92 -0.84
C VAL A 196 -14.86 26.60 0.27
N PHE A 197 -13.82 27.42 0.40
CA PHE A 197 -12.85 27.32 1.50
C PHE A 197 -13.23 28.30 2.63
N PRO A 198 -13.53 27.82 3.86
CA PRO A 198 -14.03 28.69 4.92
C PRO A 198 -13.02 29.72 5.43
N ALA A 199 -11.73 29.42 5.30
CA ALA A 199 -10.64 30.32 5.68
C ALA A 199 -9.41 30.10 4.78
N ASP A 200 -8.25 30.63 5.15
CA ASP A 200 -7.05 30.59 4.29
C ASP A 200 -6.24 29.32 4.43
N VAL A 201 -6.31 28.67 5.59
CA VAL A 201 -5.48 27.52 5.93
C VAL A 201 -6.31 26.48 6.69
N HIS A 202 -6.16 25.20 6.34
CA HIS A 202 -6.67 24.11 7.16
C HIS A 202 -5.80 23.96 8.41
N HIS A 203 -6.27 24.51 9.53
CA HIS A 203 -5.60 24.41 10.82
C HIS A 203 -6.60 24.73 11.93
N PRO A 204 -7.26 23.74 12.55
CA PRO A 204 -8.40 23.96 13.44
C PRO A 204 -8.08 24.85 14.66
N TYR A 205 -6.83 24.88 15.11
CA TYR A 205 -6.39 25.66 16.28
C TYR A 205 -5.79 27.04 15.95
N LYS A 206 -5.76 27.46 14.68
CA LYS A 206 -5.13 28.72 14.26
C LYS A 206 -6.18 29.81 14.05
N LEU A 207 -5.84 31.04 14.44
CA LEU A 207 -6.63 32.21 14.08
C LEU A 207 -6.65 32.38 12.54
N ASN A 208 -7.83 32.49 11.95
CA ASN A 208 -8.07 32.44 10.49
C ASN A 208 -7.75 31.09 9.83
N GLY A 209 -7.65 30.02 10.62
CA GLY A 209 -7.71 28.65 10.13
C GLY A 209 -9.16 28.15 10.03
N PHE A 210 -9.40 27.16 9.19
CA PHE A 210 -10.66 26.41 9.19
C PHE A 210 -10.43 24.99 9.68
N ALA A 211 -11.48 24.40 10.26
CA ALA A 211 -11.54 22.98 10.58
C ALA A 211 -12.13 22.20 9.38
N MET A 212 -11.72 20.94 9.20
CA MET A 212 -12.17 20.09 8.09
C MET A 212 -13.69 19.96 8.07
N LYS A 213 -14.33 19.92 9.24
CA LYS A 213 -15.79 19.98 9.38
C LYS A 213 -16.43 21.15 8.62
N ASP A 214 -15.86 22.34 8.70
CA ASP A 214 -16.46 23.53 8.09
C ASP A 214 -16.29 23.50 6.57
N PHE A 215 -15.17 22.98 6.09
CA PHE A 215 -14.95 22.72 4.66
C PHE A 215 -15.95 21.68 4.14
N LEU A 216 -16.12 20.56 4.84
CA LEU A 216 -17.08 19.52 4.46
C LEU A 216 -18.52 20.04 4.52
N LYS A 217 -18.90 20.83 5.53
CA LYS A 217 -20.24 21.44 5.58
C LYS A 217 -20.54 22.36 4.40
N ALA A 218 -19.52 23.02 3.85
CA ALA A 218 -19.66 23.93 2.73
C ALA A 218 -19.71 23.22 1.38
N ASN A 219 -19.10 22.03 1.26
CA ASN A 219 -18.92 21.34 -0.04
C ASN A 219 -19.62 19.98 -0.14
N VAL A 220 -19.94 19.31 0.97
CA VAL A 220 -20.71 18.06 0.98
C VAL A 220 -22.20 18.40 0.77
N PRO A 221 -22.81 17.91 -0.31
CA PRO A 221 -24.15 18.28 -0.68
C PRO A 221 -25.16 17.69 0.29
N ARG A 222 -26.29 18.39 0.47
CA ARG A 222 -27.43 17.87 1.25
C ARG A 222 -28.38 17.01 0.41
N SER A 223 -28.32 17.13 -0.91
CA SER A 223 -29.06 16.29 -1.86
C SER A 223 -28.13 15.27 -2.52
N LYS A 224 -28.68 14.14 -2.96
CA LYS A 224 -27.97 13.12 -3.75
C LYS A 224 -27.51 13.63 -5.12
N ASP A 225 -28.12 14.70 -5.63
CA ASP A 225 -27.81 15.27 -6.95
C ASP A 225 -26.63 16.25 -6.93
N GLY A 226 -26.10 16.57 -5.74
CA GLY A 226 -24.95 17.46 -5.62
C GLY A 226 -23.61 16.73 -5.81
N ARG A 227 -22.53 17.49 -5.93
CA ARG A 227 -21.16 16.98 -6.05
C ARG A 227 -20.82 16.06 -4.88
N GLN A 228 -20.58 14.79 -5.16
CA GLN A 228 -20.20 13.83 -4.12
C GLN A 228 -18.74 14.05 -3.70
N VAL A 229 -18.45 13.83 -2.42
CA VAL A 229 -17.13 14.05 -1.80
C VAL A 229 -16.54 12.73 -1.35
N PHE A 230 -15.32 12.45 -1.76
CA PHE A 230 -14.60 11.21 -1.48
C PHE A 230 -13.27 11.51 -0.79
N VAL A 231 -12.74 10.55 -0.06
CA VAL A 231 -11.44 10.63 0.60
C VAL A 231 -10.60 9.41 0.22
N ALA A 232 -9.42 9.63 -0.37
CA ALA A 232 -8.42 8.60 -0.58
C ALA A 232 -7.36 8.70 0.53
N GLY A 233 -7.21 7.62 1.29
CA GLY A 233 -6.33 7.55 2.47
C GLY A 233 -7.02 7.99 3.76
N GLU A 234 -6.21 8.25 4.79
CA GLU A 234 -6.71 8.71 6.08
C GLU A 234 -6.96 10.22 6.10
N TRP A 235 -7.68 10.71 7.11
CA TRP A 235 -7.69 12.14 7.37
C TRP A 235 -6.30 12.63 7.77
N LYS A 236 -6.06 13.93 7.56
CA LYS A 236 -4.84 14.55 8.09
C LYS A 236 -4.92 14.55 9.62
N SER A 237 -3.86 14.07 10.28
CA SER A 237 -3.78 14.09 11.74
C SER A 237 -3.84 15.50 12.32
N GLY A 238 -4.38 15.63 13.53
CA GLY A 238 -4.50 16.90 14.24
C GLY A 238 -5.82 17.66 14.03
N ASP A 239 -6.75 17.11 13.25
CA ASP A 239 -8.14 17.55 13.15
C ASP A 239 -9.06 16.33 13.29
N GLU A 240 -9.97 16.34 14.27
CA GLU A 240 -10.97 15.28 14.51
C GLU A 240 -12.39 15.79 14.22
N THR A 241 -12.52 17.05 13.78
CA THR A 241 -13.83 17.69 13.63
C THR A 241 -14.68 17.05 12.53
N GLN A 242 -14.04 16.42 11.55
CA GLN A 242 -14.69 15.70 10.45
C GLN A 242 -15.31 14.36 10.86
N ASP A 243 -15.02 13.82 12.04
CA ASP A 243 -15.48 12.48 12.45
C ASP A 243 -17.00 12.41 12.68
N ILE A 244 -17.68 13.57 12.66
CA ILE A 244 -19.14 13.63 12.60
C ILE A 244 -19.70 13.07 11.28
N PHE A 245 -18.93 13.11 10.20
CA PHE A 245 -19.35 12.61 8.89
C PHE A 245 -19.14 11.10 8.81
N GLN A 246 -20.07 10.41 8.15
CA GLN A 246 -19.94 8.99 7.92
C GLN A 246 -19.04 8.74 6.70
N ARG A 247 -18.16 7.73 6.79
CA ARG A 247 -17.35 7.23 5.67
C ARG A 247 -17.88 5.89 5.23
N ILE A 248 -18.02 5.70 3.92
CA ILE A 248 -18.47 4.44 3.33
C ILE A 248 -17.51 4.06 2.20
N PRO A 249 -16.95 2.84 2.20
CA PRO A 249 -15.96 2.45 1.22
C PRO A 249 -16.57 2.34 -0.18
N VAL A 250 -15.98 3.06 -1.14
CA VAL A 250 -16.36 3.06 -2.56
C VAL A 250 -15.07 3.00 -3.39
N GLY A 251 -14.74 1.80 -3.88
CA GLY A 251 -13.47 1.57 -4.55
C GLY A 251 -12.29 1.92 -3.63
N LEU A 252 -11.26 2.58 -4.16
CA LEU A 252 -10.04 2.89 -3.40
C LEU A 252 -10.14 4.16 -2.56
N SER A 253 -11.37 4.61 -2.29
CA SER A 253 -11.70 5.80 -1.55
C SER A 253 -12.93 5.57 -0.67
N ASP A 254 -13.20 6.51 0.23
CA ASP A 254 -14.43 6.51 1.02
C ASP A 254 -15.32 7.69 0.65
N HIS A 255 -16.59 7.40 0.38
CA HIS A 255 -17.63 8.41 0.23
C HIS A 255 -17.93 9.06 1.59
N VAL A 256 -17.83 10.38 1.64
CA VAL A 256 -18.15 11.19 2.81
C VAL A 256 -19.61 11.60 2.79
N LEU A 257 -20.37 11.14 3.77
CA LEU A 257 -21.80 11.40 3.91
C LEU A 257 -22.10 12.19 5.18
N TRP A 258 -23.22 12.90 5.16
CA TRP A 258 -23.74 13.55 6.36
C TRP A 258 -24.01 12.52 7.49
N PRO A 259 -23.93 12.95 8.76
CA PRO A 259 -24.22 12.07 9.88
C PRO A 259 -25.63 11.48 9.74
N LYS A 260 -25.75 10.16 10.00
CA LYS A 260 -27.01 9.40 9.93
C LYS A 260 -27.62 9.30 8.53
N SER A 261 -26.85 9.53 7.46
CA SER A 261 -27.30 9.20 6.11
C SER A 261 -27.56 7.69 6.00
N THR A 262 -28.72 7.33 5.45
CA THR A 262 -29.07 5.93 5.19
C THR A 262 -28.52 5.50 3.83
N VAL A 263 -27.88 4.34 3.79
CA VAL A 263 -27.43 3.71 2.55
C VAL A 263 -28.28 2.49 2.29
N ASN A 264 -28.73 2.35 1.04
CA ASN A 264 -29.41 1.13 0.62
C ASN A 264 -28.36 0.03 0.46
N LEU A 265 -28.38 -0.97 1.33
CA LEU A 265 -27.35 -2.01 1.36
C LEU A 265 -27.34 -2.89 0.10
N VAL A 266 -28.49 -3.07 -0.55
CA VAL A 266 -28.61 -3.83 -1.81
C VAL A 266 -27.93 -3.08 -2.96
N ASP A 267 -28.18 -1.78 -3.08
CA ASP A 267 -27.53 -0.96 -4.11
C ASP A 267 -26.02 -0.84 -3.85
N PHE A 268 -25.65 -0.72 -2.57
CA PHE A 268 -24.27 -0.68 -2.14
C PHE A 268 -23.52 -1.98 -2.49
N SER A 269 -24.07 -3.15 -2.14
CA SER A 269 -23.42 -4.44 -2.42
C SER A 269 -23.23 -4.68 -3.92
N LYS A 270 -24.21 -4.27 -4.74
CA LYS A 270 -24.09 -4.29 -6.20
C LYS A 270 -22.97 -3.39 -6.70
N SER A 271 -22.88 -2.16 -6.19
CA SER A 271 -21.81 -1.23 -6.55
C SER A 271 -20.43 -1.78 -6.14
N VAL A 272 -20.33 -2.39 -4.96
CA VAL A 272 -19.10 -3.01 -4.47
C VAL A 272 -18.67 -4.16 -5.37
N LYS A 273 -19.61 -5.03 -5.78
CA LYS A 273 -19.34 -6.13 -6.72
C LYS A 273 -18.83 -5.61 -8.07
N ILE A 274 -19.48 -4.60 -8.64
CA ILE A 274 -19.06 -4.00 -9.91
C ILE A 274 -17.65 -3.40 -9.81
N ASN A 275 -17.39 -2.65 -8.73
CA ASN A 275 -16.08 -2.06 -8.49
C ASN A 275 -15.02 -3.15 -8.31
N PHE A 276 -15.33 -4.20 -7.56
CA PHE A 276 -14.44 -5.34 -7.36
C PHE A 276 -14.11 -6.06 -8.67
N GLU A 277 -15.09 -6.31 -9.54
CA GLU A 277 -14.87 -6.96 -10.84
C GLU A 277 -13.96 -6.13 -11.75
N LYS A 278 -14.10 -4.80 -11.76
CA LYS A 278 -13.21 -3.88 -12.49
C LYS A 278 -11.78 -3.95 -11.93
N LEU A 279 -11.65 -3.79 -10.62
CA LEU A 279 -10.37 -3.87 -9.91
C LEU A 279 -9.68 -5.21 -10.18
N GLN A 280 -10.42 -6.32 -10.15
CA GLN A 280 -9.85 -7.65 -10.36
C GLN A 280 -9.18 -7.80 -11.74
N GLN A 281 -9.74 -7.20 -12.79
CA GLN A 281 -9.15 -7.25 -14.14
C GLN A 281 -7.80 -6.53 -14.19
N THR A 282 -7.70 -5.39 -13.52
CA THR A 282 -6.48 -4.59 -13.44
C THR A 282 -5.38 -5.30 -12.64
N PHE A 283 -5.78 -6.06 -11.60
CA PHE A 283 -4.86 -6.66 -10.65
C PHE A 283 -4.43 -8.09 -10.90
N SER A 284 -5.21 -8.88 -11.65
CA SER A 284 -4.84 -10.27 -11.94
C SER A 284 -3.55 -10.37 -12.76
N ASN A 285 -3.15 -9.30 -13.45
CA ASN A 285 -2.07 -9.32 -14.43
C ASN A 285 -0.71 -8.88 -13.88
N SER A 286 -0.61 -8.29 -12.68
CA SER A 286 0.54 -7.43 -12.33
C SER A 286 1.20 -7.68 -10.96
N PHE A 287 0.68 -8.57 -10.10
CA PHE A 287 0.89 -8.32 -8.65
C PHE A 287 1.53 -9.39 -7.74
N LEU A 288 2.05 -10.51 -8.24
CA LEU A 288 2.57 -11.56 -7.34
C LEU A 288 4.08 -11.78 -7.40
N VAL A 289 4.85 -10.91 -8.05
CA VAL A 289 6.30 -11.10 -8.17
C VAL A 289 7.06 -10.00 -7.43
N GLY A 290 7.53 -10.31 -6.22
CA GLY A 290 8.66 -9.61 -5.59
C GLY A 290 8.37 -8.37 -4.74
N SER A 291 7.14 -8.19 -4.24
CA SER A 291 6.84 -7.13 -3.26
C SER A 291 7.59 -7.41 -1.94
N SER A 292 8.55 -6.53 -1.61
CA SER A 292 9.30 -6.55 -0.35
C SER A 292 8.92 -5.34 0.50
N ALA A 293 9.17 -5.39 1.82
CA ALA A 293 8.80 -4.32 2.74
C ALA A 293 9.46 -2.94 2.45
N GLY A 294 10.45 -2.88 1.56
CA GLY A 294 11.08 -1.66 1.06
C GLY A 294 10.44 -1.02 -0.18
N ASN A 295 9.41 -1.63 -0.75
CA ASN A 295 8.89 -1.31 -2.09
C ASN A 295 7.50 -0.65 -2.04
N TRP A 296 7.25 0.28 -2.96
CA TRP A 296 5.98 1.01 -3.04
C TRP A 296 4.85 0.13 -3.60
N GLU A 297 5.19 -0.93 -4.32
CA GLU A 297 4.28 -1.94 -4.83
C GLU A 297 3.52 -2.60 -3.67
N LEU A 298 4.21 -2.89 -2.55
CA LEU A 298 3.59 -3.43 -1.34
C LEU A 298 2.56 -2.44 -0.76
N VAL A 299 2.90 -1.16 -0.70
CA VAL A 299 1.99 -0.10 -0.23
C VAL A 299 0.71 -0.07 -1.08
N VAL A 300 0.81 -0.26 -2.38
CA VAL A 300 -0.37 -0.35 -3.26
C VAL A 300 -1.19 -1.62 -2.95
N GLN A 301 -0.55 -2.78 -2.73
CA GLN A 301 -1.26 -4.01 -2.31
C GLN A 301 -2.04 -3.79 -1.02
N GLU A 302 -1.41 -3.15 -0.03
CA GLU A 302 -2.03 -2.86 1.25
C GLU A 302 -3.29 -2.00 1.09
N LYS A 303 -3.24 -0.96 0.24
CA LYS A 303 -4.42 -0.11 -0.04
C LYS A 303 -5.57 -0.91 -0.63
N TYR A 304 -5.26 -1.86 -1.51
CA TYR A 304 -6.25 -2.71 -2.11
C TYR A 304 -6.83 -3.74 -1.15
N VAL A 305 -5.98 -4.41 -0.37
CA VAL A 305 -6.41 -5.30 0.72
C VAL A 305 -7.28 -4.53 1.71
N HIS A 306 -6.90 -3.30 2.05
CA HIS A 306 -7.67 -2.43 2.91
C HIS A 306 -9.08 -2.16 2.36
N TYR A 307 -9.23 -1.86 1.06
CA TYR A 307 -10.55 -1.74 0.43
C TYR A 307 -11.39 -3.01 0.60
N LEU A 308 -10.82 -4.19 0.32
CA LEU A 308 -11.55 -5.46 0.46
C LEU A 308 -12.02 -5.68 1.90
N VAL A 309 -11.17 -5.37 2.89
CA VAL A 309 -11.49 -5.45 4.32
C VAL A 309 -12.61 -4.46 4.67
N MET A 310 -12.49 -3.20 4.30
CA MET A 310 -13.45 -2.17 4.68
C MET A 310 -14.82 -2.41 4.07
N ALA A 311 -14.89 -2.76 2.78
CA ALA A 311 -16.16 -3.05 2.11
C ALA A 311 -16.85 -4.30 2.67
N SER A 312 -16.09 -5.37 2.92
CA SER A 312 -16.65 -6.61 3.51
C SER A 312 -17.14 -6.39 4.94
N HIS A 313 -16.40 -5.64 5.76
CA HIS A 313 -16.81 -5.32 7.14
C HIS A 313 -18.04 -4.42 7.17
N PHE A 314 -18.11 -3.41 6.29
CA PHE A 314 -19.28 -2.54 6.21
C PHE A 314 -20.55 -3.35 5.88
N ILE A 315 -20.43 -4.28 4.92
CA ILE A 315 -21.52 -5.20 4.59
C ILE A 315 -21.90 -6.07 5.79
N ALA A 316 -20.90 -6.71 6.41
CA ALA A 316 -21.10 -7.61 7.54
C ALA A 316 -21.78 -6.91 8.73
N GLU A 317 -21.42 -5.66 9.03
CA GLU A 317 -22.04 -4.89 10.10
C GLU A 317 -23.51 -4.60 9.80
N LYS A 318 -23.82 -4.17 8.57
CA LYS A 318 -25.15 -3.67 8.21
C LYS A 318 -26.17 -4.77 7.96
N VAL A 319 -25.76 -5.88 7.34
CA VAL A 319 -26.68 -6.95 6.92
C VAL A 319 -27.45 -7.59 8.08
N PHE A 320 -26.86 -7.61 9.29
CA PHE A 320 -27.51 -8.14 10.49
C PHE A 320 -28.41 -7.13 11.22
N THR A 321 -28.34 -5.86 10.84
CA THR A 321 -29.09 -4.77 11.50
C THR A 321 -30.25 -4.25 10.66
N GLU A 322 -30.20 -4.44 9.35
CA GLU A 322 -31.23 -4.00 8.42
C GLU A 322 -32.30 -5.07 8.20
N ASP A 323 -33.55 -4.63 8.06
CA ASP A 323 -34.68 -5.51 7.75
C ASP A 323 -34.66 -5.84 6.24
N LEU A 324 -34.05 -6.98 5.92
CA LEU A 324 -33.79 -7.45 4.56
C LEU A 324 -34.44 -8.81 4.35
N SER A 325 -34.88 -9.08 3.11
CA SER A 325 -35.37 -10.42 2.76
C SER A 325 -34.22 -11.45 2.85
N SER A 326 -34.53 -12.72 3.14
CA SER A 326 -33.52 -13.78 3.18
C SER A 326 -32.75 -13.89 1.86
N SER A 327 -33.40 -13.61 0.73
CA SER A 327 -32.74 -13.60 -0.60
C SER A 327 -31.73 -12.47 -0.71
N ASP A 328 -32.12 -11.24 -0.32
CA ASP A 328 -31.21 -10.08 -0.36
C ASP A 328 -30.03 -10.26 0.59
N GLN A 329 -30.27 -10.82 1.79
CA GLN A 329 -29.20 -11.12 2.74
C GLN A 329 -28.18 -12.11 2.16
N VAL A 330 -28.64 -13.15 1.44
CA VAL A 330 -27.75 -14.10 0.78
C VAL A 330 -26.89 -13.42 -0.28
N ASP A 331 -27.51 -12.64 -1.17
CA ASP A 331 -26.79 -11.94 -2.25
C ASP A 331 -25.75 -10.96 -1.68
N ILE A 332 -26.11 -10.23 -0.61
CA ILE A 332 -25.23 -9.27 0.06
C ILE A 332 -24.07 -10.00 0.76
N LEU A 333 -24.35 -11.08 1.49
CA LEU A 333 -23.32 -11.87 2.18
C LEU A 333 -22.38 -12.58 1.20
N ASP A 334 -22.88 -13.04 0.05
CA ASP A 334 -22.04 -13.64 -0.99
C ASP A 334 -20.99 -12.65 -1.50
N VAL A 335 -21.36 -11.38 -1.69
CA VAL A 335 -20.40 -10.31 -2.01
C VAL A 335 -19.35 -10.14 -0.90
N ALA A 336 -19.75 -10.08 0.37
CA ALA A 336 -18.79 -9.95 1.46
C ALA A 336 -17.81 -11.13 1.53
N VAL A 337 -18.32 -12.35 1.38
CA VAL A 337 -17.52 -13.59 1.36
C VAL A 337 -16.55 -13.61 0.18
N LEU A 338 -16.98 -13.17 -1.01
CA LEU A 338 -16.13 -13.04 -2.19
C LEU A 338 -14.93 -12.10 -1.93
N LEU A 339 -15.16 -10.95 -1.29
CA LEU A 339 -14.09 -10.02 -0.96
C LEU A 339 -13.10 -10.59 0.05
N TYR A 340 -13.60 -11.26 1.10
CA TYR A 340 -12.75 -11.94 2.08
C TYR A 340 -11.93 -13.06 1.46
N GLU A 341 -12.50 -13.81 0.53
CA GLU A 341 -11.80 -14.86 -0.22
C GLU A 341 -10.68 -14.27 -1.06
N LYS A 342 -10.93 -13.17 -1.78
CA LYS A 342 -9.89 -12.52 -2.56
C LYS A 342 -8.77 -11.97 -1.68
N MET A 343 -9.13 -11.35 -0.55
CA MET A 343 -8.17 -10.90 0.45
C MET A 343 -7.30 -12.06 0.96
N MET A 344 -7.91 -13.23 1.23
CA MET A 344 -7.19 -14.44 1.63
C MET A 344 -6.13 -14.84 0.62
N ILE A 345 -6.48 -14.84 -0.67
CA ILE A 345 -5.54 -15.19 -1.75
C ILE A 345 -4.38 -14.19 -1.79
N LEU A 346 -4.67 -12.88 -1.82
CA LEU A 346 -3.65 -11.83 -1.93
C LEU A 346 -2.67 -11.81 -0.76
N THR A 347 -3.12 -12.25 0.41
CA THR A 347 -2.33 -12.19 1.65
C THR A 347 -1.67 -13.52 2.00
N THR A 348 -1.70 -14.53 1.12
CA THR A 348 -1.14 -15.86 1.41
C THR A 348 0.38 -15.84 1.53
N ASP A 349 1.06 -15.04 0.71
CA ASP A 349 2.52 -14.96 0.64
C ASP A 349 3.10 -13.74 1.38
N MET A 350 2.25 -12.87 1.91
CA MET A 350 2.65 -11.67 2.64
C MET A 350 2.93 -12.08 4.09
N THR A 351 4.06 -11.66 4.67
CA THR A 351 4.34 -12.00 6.06
C THR A 351 3.42 -11.21 6.98
N GLU A 352 3.03 -11.77 8.13
CA GLU A 352 2.08 -11.10 9.05
C GLU A 352 2.57 -9.73 9.54
N LYS A 353 3.89 -9.49 9.57
CA LYS A 353 4.45 -8.17 9.89
C LYS A 353 4.20 -7.12 8.82
N ASP A 354 3.93 -7.55 7.59
CA ASP A 354 3.81 -6.68 6.42
C ASP A 354 2.40 -6.13 6.23
N ILE A 355 1.38 -6.62 6.97
CA ILE A 355 0.01 -6.13 6.78
C ILE A 355 -0.64 -5.76 8.11
N PHE A 356 -0.71 -4.46 8.34
CA PHE A 356 -1.32 -3.84 9.51
C PHE A 356 -2.80 -4.21 9.74
N TYR A 357 -3.50 -4.72 8.71
CA TYR A 357 -4.95 -4.96 8.71
C TYR A 357 -5.36 -6.44 8.83
N LEU A 358 -4.42 -7.40 8.92
CA LEU A 358 -4.74 -8.83 9.13
C LEU A 358 -5.09 -9.14 10.60
N HIS A 359 -5.98 -8.35 11.18
CA HIS A 359 -6.45 -8.62 12.53
C HIS A 359 -7.25 -9.93 12.53
N ARG A 360 -7.04 -10.81 13.52
CA ARG A 360 -7.78 -12.08 13.68
C ARG A 360 -9.30 -11.93 13.55
N ALA A 361 -9.84 -10.78 13.99
CA ALA A 361 -11.26 -10.46 13.87
C ALA A 361 -11.78 -10.49 12.42
N VAL A 362 -10.95 -10.16 11.43
CA VAL A 362 -11.28 -10.20 10.00
C VAL A 362 -11.66 -11.63 9.59
N TRP A 363 -10.82 -12.61 9.90
CA TRP A 363 -11.06 -14.03 9.56
C TRP A 363 -12.25 -14.62 10.30
N ARG A 364 -12.42 -14.23 11.57
CA ARG A 364 -13.59 -14.58 12.36
C ARG A 364 -14.88 -14.09 11.70
N ASN A 365 -14.92 -12.81 11.34
CA ASN A 365 -16.08 -12.18 10.71
C ASN A 365 -16.36 -12.75 9.31
N ALA A 366 -15.32 -13.08 8.55
CA ALA A 366 -15.45 -13.76 7.26
C ALA A 366 -16.12 -15.12 7.40
N GLY A 367 -15.69 -15.93 8.37
CA GLY A 367 -16.32 -17.22 8.66
C GLY A 367 -17.77 -17.05 9.14
N LEU A 368 -18.04 -16.05 9.98
CA LEU A 368 -19.40 -15.73 10.43
C LEU A 368 -20.33 -15.40 9.25
N CYS A 369 -19.89 -14.54 8.33
CA CYS A 369 -20.66 -14.19 7.12
C CYS A 369 -20.96 -15.44 6.26
N ALA A 370 -19.95 -16.27 6.01
CA ALA A 370 -20.12 -17.50 5.24
C ALA A 370 -21.04 -18.51 5.94
N GLY A 371 -20.93 -18.64 7.26
CA GLY A 371 -21.78 -19.54 8.05
C GLY A 371 -23.25 -19.15 8.01
N VAL A 372 -23.55 -17.85 8.16
CA VAL A 372 -24.93 -17.34 8.05
C VAL A 372 -25.43 -17.48 6.61
N ALA A 373 -24.64 -17.09 5.61
CA ALA A 373 -25.02 -17.21 4.21
C ALA A 373 -25.40 -18.66 3.85
N GLY A 374 -24.60 -19.63 4.29
CA GLY A 374 -24.90 -21.05 4.09
C GLY A 374 -26.22 -21.48 4.72
N ASN A 375 -26.50 -21.03 5.96
CA ASN A 375 -27.79 -21.33 6.61
C ASN A 375 -28.98 -20.73 5.86
N LEU A 376 -28.87 -19.48 5.39
CA LEU A 376 -29.92 -18.82 4.62
C LEU A 376 -30.14 -19.51 3.26
N MET A 377 -29.07 -19.81 2.51
CA MET A 377 -29.13 -20.55 1.25
C MET A 377 -29.85 -21.89 1.42
N ARG A 378 -29.56 -22.62 2.50
CA ARG A 378 -30.26 -23.87 2.82
C ARG A 378 -31.75 -23.66 3.06
N ASN A 379 -32.13 -22.63 3.81
CA ASN A 379 -33.53 -22.30 4.06
C ASN A 379 -34.28 -21.92 2.76
N LEU A 380 -33.56 -21.43 1.76
CA LEU A 380 -34.07 -21.16 0.40
C LEU A 380 -34.04 -22.38 -0.53
N GLY A 381 -33.61 -23.56 -0.05
CA GLY A 381 -33.52 -24.79 -0.85
C GLY A 381 -32.26 -24.92 -1.73
N GLN A 382 -31.27 -24.05 -1.54
CA GLN A 382 -29.99 -24.03 -2.26
C GLN A 382 -28.93 -24.88 -1.51
N GLU A 383 -29.14 -26.19 -1.47
CA GLU A 383 -28.32 -27.09 -0.64
C GLU A 383 -26.86 -27.16 -1.10
N LYS A 384 -26.59 -27.14 -2.41
CA LYS A 384 -25.22 -27.21 -2.94
C LYS A 384 -24.41 -25.97 -2.58
N GLU A 385 -25.01 -24.80 -2.75
CA GLU A 385 -24.44 -23.49 -2.44
C GLU A 385 -24.21 -23.35 -0.94
N SER A 386 -25.14 -23.84 -0.11
CA SER A 386 -24.97 -23.93 1.35
C SER A 386 -23.73 -24.74 1.75
N VAL A 387 -23.49 -25.90 1.13
CA VAL A 387 -22.27 -26.70 1.39
C VAL A 387 -21.01 -25.93 0.97
N GLN A 388 -21.04 -25.22 -0.17
CA GLN A 388 -19.91 -24.40 -0.61
C GLN A 388 -19.62 -23.25 0.37
N MET A 389 -20.65 -22.60 0.91
CA MET A 389 -20.45 -21.57 1.93
C MET A 389 -19.93 -22.13 3.25
N ALA A 390 -20.38 -23.32 3.66
CA ALA A 390 -19.79 -24.01 4.80
C ALA A 390 -18.29 -24.28 4.56
N LYS A 391 -17.90 -24.68 3.34
CA LYS A 391 -16.47 -24.85 2.97
C LYS A 391 -15.67 -23.57 3.18
N LYS A 392 -16.19 -22.43 2.71
CA LYS A 392 -15.56 -21.11 2.90
C LYS A 392 -15.51 -20.70 4.37
N MET A 393 -16.58 -20.95 5.13
CA MET A 393 -16.61 -20.68 6.57
C MET A 393 -15.46 -21.38 7.29
N PHE A 394 -15.31 -22.69 7.07
CA PHE A 394 -14.26 -23.46 7.72
C PHE A 394 -12.85 -23.03 7.28
N SER A 395 -12.64 -22.68 6.00
CA SER A 395 -11.33 -22.20 5.56
C SER A 395 -10.92 -20.88 6.22
N PHE A 396 -11.85 -19.92 6.37
CA PHE A 396 -11.59 -18.68 7.11
C PHE A 396 -11.30 -18.94 8.59
N TRP A 397 -12.06 -19.83 9.23
CA TRP A 397 -11.84 -20.15 10.64
C TRP A 397 -10.56 -20.93 10.90
N VAL A 398 -10.10 -21.77 9.99
CA VAL A 398 -8.74 -22.35 10.09
C VAL A 398 -7.69 -21.25 10.10
N ARG A 399 -7.82 -20.23 9.24
CA ARG A 399 -6.89 -19.09 9.24
C ARG A 399 -6.98 -18.25 10.52
N PHE A 400 -8.18 -18.02 11.05
CA PHE A 400 -8.37 -17.41 12.36
C PHE A 400 -7.64 -18.18 13.48
N LEU A 401 -7.77 -19.51 13.49
CA LEU A 401 -7.14 -20.36 14.50
C LEU A 401 -5.60 -20.36 14.40
N LYS A 402 -5.04 -20.26 13.18
CA LYS A 402 -3.59 -20.05 13.00
C LYS A 402 -3.11 -18.80 13.75
N HIS A 403 -3.84 -17.69 13.60
CA HIS A 403 -3.52 -16.45 14.33
C HIS A 403 -3.65 -16.62 15.84
N CYS A 404 -4.70 -17.30 16.33
CA CYS A 404 -4.83 -17.60 17.76
C CYS A 404 -3.60 -18.36 18.32
N ILE A 405 -3.05 -19.32 17.57
CA ILE A 405 -1.84 -20.05 17.98
C ILE A 405 -0.61 -19.15 17.94
N ALA A 406 -0.45 -18.38 16.86
CA ALA A 406 0.70 -17.51 16.65
C ALA A 406 0.81 -16.42 17.73
N ASP A 407 -0.31 -15.84 18.13
CA ASP A 407 -0.40 -14.79 19.16
C ASP A 407 -0.24 -15.34 20.59
N GLY A 408 -0.30 -16.67 20.77
CA GLY A 408 -0.30 -17.30 22.10
C GLY A 408 -1.65 -17.26 22.82
N ASP A 409 -2.70 -16.78 22.14
CA ASP A 409 -4.06 -16.60 22.66
C ASP A 409 -4.98 -17.82 22.38
N ALA A 410 -4.39 -19.00 22.16
CA ALA A 410 -5.13 -20.23 21.79
C ALA A 410 -6.26 -20.63 22.78
N TYR A 411 -6.20 -20.11 24.02
CA TYR A 411 -7.15 -20.40 25.09
C TYR A 411 -8.21 -19.30 25.28
N GLU A 412 -8.17 -18.23 24.49
CA GLU A 412 -9.26 -17.25 24.48
C GLU A 412 -10.57 -17.94 24.08
N THR A 413 -11.67 -17.58 24.73
CA THR A 413 -12.98 -18.22 24.56
C THR A 413 -13.36 -18.34 23.09
N GLN A 414 -13.17 -17.28 22.30
CA GLN A 414 -13.49 -17.27 20.87
C GLN A 414 -12.67 -18.29 20.05
N CYS A 415 -11.39 -18.46 20.37
CA CYS A 415 -10.51 -19.44 19.71
C CYS A 415 -10.96 -20.87 20.04
N THR A 416 -11.31 -21.14 21.30
CA THR A 416 -11.78 -22.46 21.73
C THR A 416 -13.16 -22.84 21.15
N GLU A 417 -14.11 -21.89 21.11
CA GLU A 417 -15.43 -22.10 20.52
C GLU A 417 -15.33 -22.41 19.02
N ILE A 418 -14.58 -21.59 18.28
CA ILE A 418 -14.38 -21.82 16.84
C ILE A 418 -13.62 -23.12 16.59
N ALA A 419 -12.61 -23.46 17.39
CA ALA A 419 -11.91 -24.73 17.29
C ALA A 419 -12.86 -25.93 17.47
N GLN A 420 -13.84 -25.84 18.36
CA GLN A 420 -14.87 -26.89 18.51
C GLN A 420 -15.76 -27.01 17.28
N PHE A 421 -16.24 -25.89 16.72
CA PHE A 421 -17.07 -25.93 15.50
C PHE A 421 -16.30 -26.49 14.29
N VAL A 422 -15.03 -26.10 14.12
CA VAL A 422 -14.16 -26.63 13.07
C VAL A 422 -13.90 -28.12 13.28
N LYS A 423 -13.60 -28.55 14.51
CA LYS A 423 -13.35 -29.97 14.84
C LYS A 423 -14.56 -30.84 14.58
N LEU A 424 -15.73 -30.40 15.02
CA LEU A 424 -16.99 -31.14 14.85
C LEU A 424 -17.54 -30.99 13.42
N ARG A 425 -16.96 -30.11 12.60
CA ARG A 425 -17.43 -29.73 11.27
C ARG A 425 -18.92 -29.38 11.30
N VAL A 426 -19.30 -28.61 12.31
CA VAL A 426 -20.68 -28.16 12.51
C VAL A 426 -20.77 -26.69 12.15
N ASN A 427 -21.72 -26.34 11.29
CA ASN A 427 -22.11 -24.94 11.13
C ASN A 427 -22.98 -24.54 12.33
N PRO A 428 -22.56 -23.59 13.19
CA PRO A 428 -23.29 -23.23 14.40
C PRO A 428 -24.65 -22.59 14.13
N TYR A 429 -24.89 -22.09 12.92
CA TYR A 429 -26.16 -21.46 12.55
C TYR A 429 -27.20 -22.45 12.05
N SER A 430 -26.77 -23.61 11.55
CA SER A 430 -27.67 -24.66 11.03
C SER A 430 -27.63 -25.96 11.85
N ASN A 431 -26.69 -26.08 12.79
CA ASN A 431 -26.37 -27.32 13.54
C ASN A 431 -26.13 -28.55 12.67
N GLN A 432 -25.75 -28.34 11.41
CA GLN A 432 -25.49 -29.42 10.46
C GLN A 432 -24.02 -29.85 10.54
N SER A 433 -23.78 -31.16 10.69
CA SER A 433 -22.46 -31.77 10.54
C SER A 433 -22.13 -32.05 9.07
N PHE A 434 -20.87 -31.85 8.68
CA PHE A 434 -20.35 -32.17 7.35
C PHE A 434 -19.32 -33.31 7.49
N GLU A 435 -19.79 -34.55 7.34
CA GLU A 435 -19.04 -35.76 7.72
C GLU A 435 -18.11 -36.35 6.65
N SER A 436 -18.26 -36.04 5.35
CA SER A 436 -17.41 -36.68 4.31
C SER A 436 -15.95 -36.25 4.45
N TYR A 437 -15.07 -37.18 4.80
CA TYR A 437 -13.67 -36.89 5.12
C TYR A 437 -12.80 -36.60 3.89
N HIS A 438 -13.23 -37.03 2.71
CA HIS A 438 -12.42 -36.96 1.48
C HIS A 438 -12.45 -35.60 0.77
N ASP A 439 -13.32 -34.67 1.17
CA ASP A 439 -13.53 -33.40 0.45
C ASP A 439 -12.88 -32.17 1.12
N TRP A 440 -12.11 -32.36 2.20
CA TRP A 440 -11.70 -31.29 3.13
C TRP A 440 -10.22 -31.40 3.54
N GLU A 441 -9.29 -31.05 2.65
CA GLU A 441 -7.84 -31.21 2.85
C GLU A 441 -7.22 -30.30 3.95
N PHE A 442 -7.97 -29.33 4.50
CA PHE A 442 -7.40 -28.20 5.24
C PHE A 442 -7.47 -28.28 6.79
N ALA A 443 -8.07 -29.32 7.38
CA ALA A 443 -8.45 -29.33 8.81
C ALA A 443 -7.57 -30.17 9.76
N ASP A 444 -6.66 -31.01 9.25
CA ASP A 444 -6.19 -32.16 10.05
C ASP A 444 -4.95 -31.92 10.95
N ILE A 445 -4.11 -30.92 10.68
CA ILE A 445 -2.82 -30.77 11.39
C ILE A 445 -2.85 -29.72 12.52
N GLU A 446 -3.65 -28.65 12.40
CA GLU A 446 -3.53 -27.47 13.28
C GLU A 446 -4.63 -27.39 14.35
N THR A 447 -5.85 -27.80 14.01
CA THR A 447 -7.00 -27.77 14.93
C THR A 447 -6.80 -28.72 16.13
N SER A 448 -6.14 -29.85 15.88
CA SER A 448 -5.76 -30.82 16.91
C SER A 448 -4.71 -30.27 17.87
N ALA A 449 -3.84 -29.34 17.44
CA ALA A 449 -2.83 -28.73 18.31
C ALA A 449 -3.42 -27.76 19.34
N ILE A 450 -4.47 -27.01 18.99
CA ILE A 450 -5.20 -26.12 19.92
C ILE A 450 -5.97 -26.93 20.96
N LEU A 451 -6.64 -27.99 20.52
CA LEU A 451 -7.55 -28.77 21.37
C LEU A 451 -6.85 -29.82 22.25
N ASN A 452 -5.61 -30.22 21.92
CA ASN A 452 -4.88 -31.26 22.63
C ASN A 452 -3.73 -30.74 23.52
N ARG A 453 -3.46 -29.42 23.58
CA ARG A 453 -2.52 -28.88 24.58
C ARG A 453 -3.23 -28.81 25.94
N PRO A 454 -2.68 -29.43 27.00
CA PRO A 454 -3.25 -29.33 28.33
C PRO A 454 -3.34 -27.85 28.75
N THR A 455 -4.43 -27.53 29.45
CA THR A 455 -4.72 -26.21 30.03
C THR A 455 -3.81 -25.91 31.22
#